data_AF-A0A0H2Z8N5-F1
#
_entry.id   AF-A0A0H2Z8N5-F1
#
_cell.length_a   1.000
_cell.length_b   1.000
_cell.length_c   1.000
_cell.angle_alpha   90.00
_cell.angle_beta   90.00
_cell.angle_gamma   90.00
#
_symmetry.space_group_name_H-M   'P 1'
#
loop_
_entity.id
_entity.type
_entity.pdbx_description
1 polymer ?
#
loop_
_entity_poly.entity_id
_entity_poly.type
_entity_poly.pdbx_seq_one_letter_code
_entity_poly.pdbx_strand_id
1 'polypeptide(L)'
;MISYGLRLGAVNAGYDGLDPLGNYVAKHIGRGSAGVIRLLPSALSTVPQAVAQGQPVTPLRLHQALAQVLGNTTQLPVQNIGLLFAHSYQPAPRIFGLMFDLGFRTPEDQAVDMFTQVPRQGCVVFLGAIAAARAGAEFDRQVAFTSVHEVGHVFNLIHQTSPLTFMASSKKDATYGDGAYFFGPNQTNWLMRCATDVDVMPGGSIFRDFGYQDKRAGRAAASGQLALDVSTSSDEFWPMEPIMLNIRLSVTGTSKAVVPAEVDPGYKRFRVMIRDPDGSVRLYRSPLRFCSQGASIEISAESPFVRDLPLFGQAGGYTFKAAGLHQVWAELDVTGRKLLRSNVCEINVLPEFRRRPKWAEIASPSNARTLFYRAGGIDEFSSILHSARLARPMTRAMALYVCSRAALSAGCIDRRRNEWAREHLQRCLDLAVLPPHQQSRAEQSLALISSA
;
A
#
# COMPACT_ATOMS: atom_id res chain seq x y z
N MET A 1 -13.19 0.01 -30.36
CA MET A 1 -13.86 0.32 -29.07
C MET A 1 -13.66 -0.88 -28.16
N ILE A 2 -13.21 -0.67 -26.92
CA ILE A 2 -13.04 -1.70 -25.89
C ILE A 2 -13.97 -1.41 -24.71
N SER A 3 -14.56 -2.45 -24.12
CA SER A 3 -15.52 -2.30 -23.02
C SER A 3 -14.99 -2.91 -21.74
N TYR A 4 -15.19 -2.23 -20.61
CA TYR A 4 -14.90 -2.74 -19.27
C TYR A 4 -16.15 -2.62 -18.39
N GLY A 5 -16.42 -3.62 -17.55
CA GLY A 5 -17.39 -3.47 -16.46
C GLY A 5 -16.85 -2.49 -15.43
N LEU A 6 -17.64 -1.51 -15.01
CA LEU A 6 -17.32 -0.64 -13.87
C LEU A 6 -18.20 -1.07 -12.69
N ARG A 7 -17.62 -1.85 -11.77
CA ARG A 7 -18.33 -2.45 -10.65
C ARG A 7 -18.26 -1.53 -9.44
N LEU A 8 -19.42 -1.05 -9.01
CA LEU A 8 -19.56 -0.12 -7.89
C LEU A 8 -19.80 -0.86 -6.58
N GLY A 9 -19.06 -0.50 -5.53
CA GLY A 9 -19.20 -1.12 -4.21
C GLY A 9 -19.17 -0.11 -3.07
N ALA A 10 -20.15 -0.15 -2.17
CA ALA A 10 -20.12 0.60 -0.93
C ALA A 10 -19.55 -0.28 0.20
N VAL A 11 -18.46 0.18 0.80
CA VAL A 11 -17.78 -0.47 1.93
C VAL A 11 -17.90 0.49 3.11
N ASN A 12 -18.82 0.24 4.04
CA ASN A 12 -19.04 1.07 5.24
C ASN A 12 -19.16 2.60 5.02
N ALA A 13 -19.51 3.01 3.80
CA ALA A 13 -19.46 4.39 3.35
C ALA A 13 -20.23 5.35 4.28
N GLY A 14 -21.46 4.96 4.69
CA GLY A 14 -22.33 5.83 5.50
C GLY A 14 -22.95 6.99 4.71
N TYR A 15 -22.99 6.88 3.38
CA TYR A 15 -23.56 7.88 2.48
C TYR A 15 -24.41 7.19 1.40
N ASP A 16 -25.53 7.83 1.05
CA ASP A 16 -26.46 7.40 0.00
C ASP A 16 -26.25 8.20 -1.30
N GLY A 17 -26.97 7.84 -2.37
CA GLY A 17 -26.99 8.63 -3.61
C GLY A 17 -25.76 8.47 -4.52
N LEU A 18 -25.01 7.38 -4.37
CA LEU A 18 -23.79 7.12 -5.15
C LEU A 18 -24.05 6.50 -6.52
N ASP A 19 -25.25 5.96 -6.78
CA ASP A 19 -25.61 5.31 -8.05
C ASP A 19 -25.30 6.15 -9.32
N PRO A 20 -25.56 7.48 -9.34
CA PRO A 20 -25.28 8.29 -10.52
C PRO A 20 -23.78 8.43 -10.83
N LEU A 21 -22.89 8.19 -9.85
CA LEU A 21 -21.44 8.38 -10.03
C LEU A 21 -20.85 7.43 -11.07
N GLY A 22 -21.34 6.20 -11.16
CA GLY A 22 -20.88 5.25 -12.18
C GLY A 22 -21.08 5.79 -13.60
N ASN A 23 -22.26 6.35 -13.88
CA ASN A 23 -22.58 6.96 -15.17
C ASN A 23 -21.76 8.23 -15.42
N TYR A 24 -21.56 9.05 -14.39
CA TYR A 24 -20.70 10.23 -14.48
C TYR A 24 -19.26 9.85 -14.88
N VAL A 25 -18.67 8.88 -14.18
CA VAL A 25 -17.31 8.38 -14.47
C VAL A 25 -17.23 7.78 -15.87
N ALA A 26 -18.18 6.91 -16.24
CA ALA A 26 -18.21 6.30 -17.57
C ALA A 26 -18.28 7.33 -18.70
N LYS A 27 -19.10 8.37 -18.53
CA LYS A 27 -19.22 9.48 -19.48
C LYS A 27 -17.91 10.24 -19.65
N HIS A 28 -17.22 10.56 -18.55
CA HIS A 28 -15.98 11.34 -18.61
C HIS A 28 -14.80 10.52 -19.16
N ILE A 29 -14.68 9.24 -18.82
CA ILE A 29 -13.65 8.35 -19.41
C ILE A 29 -13.94 8.09 -20.90
N GLY A 30 -15.21 7.89 -21.27
CA GLY A 30 -15.61 7.73 -22.67
C GLY A 30 -15.28 8.96 -23.51
N ARG A 31 -15.59 10.17 -23.02
CA ARG A 31 -15.20 11.43 -23.67
C ARG A 31 -13.68 11.60 -23.72
N GLY A 32 -13.00 11.35 -22.60
CA GLY A 32 -11.54 11.46 -22.49
C GLY A 32 -10.78 10.49 -23.37
N SER A 33 -11.40 9.41 -23.84
CA SER A 33 -10.79 8.43 -24.74
C SER A 33 -11.25 8.57 -26.19
N ALA A 34 -11.94 9.66 -26.55
CA ALA A 34 -12.58 9.85 -27.85
C ALA A 34 -13.50 8.66 -28.25
N GLY A 35 -14.17 8.05 -27.27
CA GLY A 35 -15.07 6.91 -27.47
C GLY A 35 -14.36 5.56 -27.64
N VAL A 36 -13.03 5.49 -27.51
CA VAL A 36 -12.30 4.21 -27.57
C VAL A 36 -12.65 3.31 -26.38
N ILE A 37 -12.78 3.89 -25.18
CA ILE A 37 -13.08 3.16 -23.94
C ILE A 37 -14.56 3.32 -23.60
N ARG A 38 -15.26 2.21 -23.39
CA ARG A 38 -16.62 2.18 -22.86
C ARG A 38 -16.62 1.52 -21.48
N LEU A 39 -16.99 2.28 -20.45
CA LEU A 39 -17.26 1.71 -19.13
C LEU A 39 -18.75 1.36 -19.01
N LEU A 40 -19.04 0.21 -18.42
CA LEU A 40 -20.39 -0.30 -18.19
C LEU A 40 -20.66 -0.35 -16.67
N PRO A 41 -21.22 0.73 -16.08
CA PRO A 41 -21.48 0.78 -14.65
C PRO A 41 -22.48 -0.29 -14.20
N SER A 42 -22.19 -0.97 -13.10
CA SER A 42 -23.19 -1.74 -12.36
C SER A 42 -24.03 -0.82 -11.47
N ALA A 43 -25.14 -1.35 -10.97
CA ALA A 43 -25.76 -0.78 -9.76
C ALA A 43 -24.75 -0.79 -8.60
N LEU A 44 -24.92 0.12 -7.63
CA LEU A 44 -24.14 0.10 -6.41
C LEU A 44 -24.45 -1.17 -5.62
N SER A 45 -23.41 -1.95 -5.30
CA SER A 45 -23.54 -3.11 -4.43
C SER A 45 -23.06 -2.79 -3.02
N THR A 46 -23.85 -3.14 -2.01
CA THR A 46 -23.40 -3.03 -0.62
C THR A 46 -22.56 -4.25 -0.28
N VAL A 47 -21.30 -4.03 0.04
CA VAL A 47 -20.36 -5.10 0.42
C VAL A 47 -20.64 -5.49 1.88
N PRO A 48 -21.05 -6.74 2.18
CA PRO A 48 -21.48 -7.16 3.52
C PRO A 48 -20.51 -6.73 4.63
N GLN A 49 -21.03 -6.07 5.66
CA GLN A 49 -20.22 -5.34 6.66
C GLN A 49 -19.71 -6.23 7.79
N ALA A 50 -18.41 -6.17 8.07
CA ALA A 50 -17.81 -6.58 9.34
C ALA A 50 -17.39 -5.37 10.21
N VAL A 51 -17.63 -4.14 9.71
CA VAL A 51 -17.24 -2.89 10.34
C VAL A 51 -18.47 -1.98 10.34
N ALA A 52 -18.77 -1.33 11.47
CA ALA A 52 -19.88 -0.39 11.58
C ALA A 52 -19.78 0.75 10.56
N GLN A 53 -20.92 1.30 10.17
CA GLN A 53 -20.99 2.46 9.28
C GLN A 53 -20.19 3.65 9.86
N GLY A 54 -19.54 4.42 8.98
CA GLY A 54 -18.80 5.62 9.38
C GLY A 54 -17.43 5.37 10.03
N GLN A 55 -16.94 4.13 10.05
CA GLN A 55 -15.63 3.79 10.60
C GLN A 55 -14.53 3.74 9.52
N PRO A 56 -13.26 4.01 9.85
CA PRO A 56 -12.16 3.82 8.92
C PRO A 56 -12.05 2.37 8.41
N VAL A 57 -11.65 2.19 7.16
CA VAL A 57 -11.41 0.87 6.56
C VAL A 57 -9.92 0.50 6.56
N THR A 58 -9.64 -0.78 6.77
CA THR A 58 -8.29 -1.36 6.69
C THR A 58 -7.94 -1.68 5.23
N PRO A 59 -6.64 -1.78 4.89
CA PRO A 59 -6.19 -2.31 3.60
C PRO A 59 -6.80 -3.67 3.24
N LEU A 60 -6.75 -4.64 4.16
CA LEU A 60 -7.33 -5.98 3.96
C LEU A 60 -8.81 -5.90 3.57
N ARG A 61 -9.56 -5.02 4.24
CA ARG A 61 -10.99 -4.87 3.97
C ARG A 61 -11.25 -4.35 2.57
N LEU A 62 -10.43 -3.42 2.07
CA LEU A 62 -10.52 -2.93 0.69
C LEU A 62 -10.26 -4.06 -0.32
N HIS A 63 -9.21 -4.86 -0.10
CA HIS A 63 -8.90 -6.00 -0.97
C HIS A 63 -10.02 -7.05 -1.00
N GLN A 64 -10.58 -7.38 0.16
CA GLN A 64 -11.73 -8.30 0.27
C GLN A 64 -12.98 -7.75 -0.43
N ALA A 65 -13.27 -6.45 -0.24
CA ALA A 65 -14.40 -5.81 -0.90
C ALA A 65 -14.24 -5.79 -2.42
N LEU A 66 -13.03 -5.50 -2.91
CA LEU A 66 -12.73 -5.54 -4.33
C LEU A 66 -12.93 -6.95 -4.91
N ALA A 67 -12.43 -7.98 -4.23
CA ALA A 67 -12.60 -9.38 -4.64
C ALA A 67 -14.08 -9.79 -4.73
N GLN A 68 -14.91 -9.32 -3.78
CA GLN A 68 -16.35 -9.57 -3.78
C GLN A 68 -17.06 -8.87 -4.95
N VAL A 69 -16.69 -7.62 -5.25
CA VAL A 69 -17.32 -6.81 -6.30
C VAL A 69 -16.88 -7.24 -7.71
N LEU A 70 -15.64 -7.71 -7.87
CA LEU A 70 -15.10 -8.21 -9.15
C LEU A 70 -15.34 -9.71 -9.38
N GLY A 71 -15.71 -10.45 -8.33
CA GLY A 71 -15.94 -11.89 -8.35
C GLY A 71 -14.69 -12.69 -8.69
N ASN A 72 -13.68 -12.72 -7.80
CA ASN A 72 -12.46 -13.58 -7.83
C ASN A 72 -11.71 -13.80 -9.17
N THR A 73 -12.04 -13.10 -10.25
CA THR A 73 -11.46 -13.33 -11.57
C THR A 73 -10.12 -12.63 -11.72
N THR A 74 -9.11 -13.38 -12.16
CA THR A 74 -7.74 -12.90 -12.45
C THR A 74 -7.43 -12.93 -13.95
N GLN A 75 -8.44 -13.10 -14.80
CA GLN A 75 -8.22 -13.18 -16.24
C GLN A 75 -7.66 -11.86 -16.78
N LEU A 76 -6.52 -11.96 -17.48
CA LEU A 76 -6.02 -10.90 -18.33
C LEU A 76 -6.52 -11.08 -19.77
N PRO A 77 -6.83 -9.98 -20.49
CA PRO A 77 -6.89 -8.61 -19.99
C PRO A 77 -8.04 -8.42 -18.99
N VAL A 78 -7.85 -7.54 -18.00
CA VAL A 78 -8.85 -7.26 -16.96
C VAL A 78 -10.17 -6.84 -17.62
N GLN A 79 -11.27 -7.49 -17.27
CA GLN A 79 -12.59 -7.18 -17.84
C GLN A 79 -13.44 -6.26 -16.95
N ASN A 80 -13.11 -6.17 -15.66
CA ASN A 80 -13.88 -5.41 -14.68
C ASN A 80 -12.97 -4.52 -13.83
N ILE A 81 -13.36 -3.27 -13.64
CA ILE A 81 -12.72 -2.29 -12.77
C ILE A 81 -13.64 -2.07 -11.57
N GLY A 82 -13.09 -2.11 -10.36
CA GLY A 82 -13.80 -1.84 -9.12
C GLY A 82 -13.61 -0.38 -8.72
N LEU A 83 -14.73 0.33 -8.52
CA LEU A 83 -14.78 1.65 -7.90
C LEU A 83 -15.53 1.50 -6.57
N LEU A 84 -14.77 1.55 -5.48
CA LEU A 84 -15.30 1.42 -4.13
C LEU A 84 -15.52 2.79 -3.49
N PHE A 85 -16.49 2.86 -2.59
CA PHE A 85 -16.73 4.01 -1.74
C PHE A 85 -16.63 3.59 -0.28
N ALA A 86 -15.81 4.28 0.49
CA ALA A 86 -15.60 3.99 1.91
C ALA A 86 -15.58 5.27 2.75
N HIS A 87 -15.66 5.14 4.07
CA HIS A 87 -15.65 6.33 4.92
C HIS A 87 -14.26 7.01 4.95
N SER A 88 -13.23 6.37 5.50
CA SER A 88 -11.87 6.91 5.55
C SER A 88 -10.83 5.80 5.57
N TYR A 89 -9.59 6.10 5.21
CA TYR A 89 -8.51 5.12 5.18
C TYR A 89 -7.75 5.07 6.50
N GLN A 90 -7.78 3.95 7.22
CA GLN A 90 -7.18 3.85 8.55
C GLN A 90 -5.68 4.24 8.58
N PRO A 91 -4.81 3.82 7.64
CA PRO A 91 -3.40 4.22 7.65
C PRO A 91 -3.12 5.69 7.27
N ALA A 92 -4.01 6.33 6.50
CA ALA A 92 -3.87 7.73 6.10
C ALA A 92 -5.25 8.40 6.00
N PRO A 93 -5.86 8.81 7.13
CA PRO A 93 -7.27 9.23 7.17
C PRO A 93 -7.64 10.46 6.34
N ARG A 94 -6.64 11.20 5.83
CA ARG A 94 -6.82 12.44 5.06
C ARG A 94 -6.70 12.26 3.54
N ILE A 95 -6.43 11.06 3.03
CA ILE A 95 -6.44 10.83 1.57
C ILE A 95 -7.89 10.77 1.08
N PHE A 96 -8.18 11.36 -0.08
CA PHE A 96 -9.52 11.32 -0.68
C PHE A 96 -9.74 10.09 -1.56
N GLY A 97 -8.67 9.52 -2.11
CA GLY A 97 -8.74 8.34 -2.95
C GLY A 97 -7.45 7.53 -2.92
N LEU A 98 -7.56 6.30 -3.38
CA LEU A 98 -6.46 5.34 -3.44
C LEU A 98 -6.69 4.37 -4.61
N MET A 99 -5.67 4.13 -5.42
CA MET A 99 -5.61 2.98 -6.31
C MET A 99 -4.97 1.80 -5.57
N PHE A 100 -5.55 0.62 -5.74
CA PHE A 100 -5.07 -0.60 -5.11
C PHE A 100 -5.43 -1.81 -5.97
N ASP A 101 -5.00 -2.98 -5.54
CA ASP A 101 -5.25 -4.22 -6.26
C ASP A 101 -5.96 -5.29 -5.43
N LEU A 102 -5.98 -6.55 -5.87
CA LEU A 102 -6.51 -7.66 -5.07
C LEU A 102 -5.60 -8.04 -3.90
N GLY A 103 -4.46 -7.37 -3.75
CA GLY A 103 -3.59 -7.46 -2.60
C GLY A 103 -2.62 -8.63 -2.60
N PHE A 104 -2.09 -8.90 -1.42
CA PHE A 104 -1.43 -10.15 -1.06
C PHE A 104 -2.47 -11.29 -1.03
N ARG A 105 -2.39 -12.18 -2.03
CA ARG A 105 -3.22 -13.38 -2.15
C ARG A 105 -2.48 -14.62 -1.68
N THR A 106 -3.24 -15.59 -1.17
CA THR A 106 -2.73 -16.87 -0.70
C THR A 106 -3.22 -18.02 -1.60
N PRO A 107 -2.56 -19.20 -1.59
CA PRO A 107 -3.01 -20.36 -2.38
C PRO A 107 -4.46 -20.81 -2.09
N GLU A 108 -5.00 -20.46 -0.93
CA GLU A 108 -6.38 -20.76 -0.53
C GLU A 108 -7.41 -19.79 -1.13
N ASP A 109 -6.97 -18.67 -1.73
CA ASP A 109 -7.83 -17.80 -2.51
C ASP A 109 -8.06 -18.47 -3.90
N GLN A 110 -9.29 -18.89 -4.23
CA GLN A 110 -9.69 -19.75 -5.38
C GLN A 110 -9.41 -19.23 -6.82
N ALA A 111 -8.28 -18.57 -7.07
CA ALA A 111 -7.80 -18.22 -8.41
C ALA A 111 -6.26 -18.19 -8.39
N VAL A 112 -5.65 -19.37 -8.46
CA VAL A 112 -4.19 -19.53 -8.43
C VAL A 112 -3.72 -20.04 -9.78
N ASP A 113 -3.48 -19.10 -10.70
CA ASP A 113 -2.32 -19.18 -11.57
C ASP A 113 -1.38 -18.05 -11.19
N MET A 114 -0.19 -18.43 -10.70
CA MET A 114 0.69 -17.59 -9.88
C MET A 114 1.43 -16.47 -10.64
N PHE A 115 1.12 -16.22 -11.90
CA PHE A 115 1.79 -15.18 -12.69
C PHE A 115 0.88 -14.58 -13.74
N THR A 116 0.24 -13.46 -13.40
CA THR A 116 0.20 -12.31 -14.29
C THR A 116 0.47 -11.04 -13.48
N GLN A 117 1.76 -10.69 -13.45
CA GLN A 117 2.43 -9.39 -13.50
C GLN A 117 1.68 -8.05 -13.39
N VAL A 118 0.37 -7.91 -13.20
CA VAL A 118 -0.25 -6.58 -13.33
C VAL A 118 -1.55 -6.36 -12.54
N PRO A 119 -1.46 -5.78 -11.35
CA PRO A 119 -2.66 -5.60 -10.55
C PRO A 119 -3.01 -4.09 -10.50
N ARG A 120 -3.92 -3.68 -11.40
CA ARG A 120 -4.53 -2.33 -11.44
C ARG A 120 -5.99 -2.43 -11.88
N GLN A 121 -6.84 -2.81 -10.92
CA GLN A 121 -8.26 -3.04 -11.18
C GLN A 121 -9.15 -2.52 -10.05
N GLY A 122 -8.59 -1.91 -9.01
CA GLY A 122 -9.32 -1.35 -7.89
C GLY A 122 -8.96 0.11 -7.65
N CYS A 123 -9.98 0.89 -7.36
CA CYS A 123 -9.83 2.21 -6.76
C CYS A 123 -10.90 2.44 -5.71
N VAL A 124 -10.62 3.31 -4.75
CA VAL A 124 -11.56 3.69 -3.69
C VAL A 124 -11.58 5.20 -3.51
N VAL A 125 -12.76 5.73 -3.19
CA VAL A 125 -12.99 7.12 -2.79
C VAL A 125 -13.45 7.15 -1.34
N PHE A 126 -12.82 7.99 -0.52
CA PHE A 126 -13.05 8.10 0.92
C PHE A 126 -13.98 9.28 1.25
N LEU A 127 -15.27 8.99 1.33
CA LEU A 127 -16.34 9.98 1.49
C LEU A 127 -16.25 10.73 2.82
N GLY A 128 -15.99 10.05 3.93
CA GLY A 128 -15.79 10.68 5.23
C GLY A 128 -14.55 11.59 5.27
N ALA A 129 -13.47 11.20 4.59
CA ALA A 129 -12.28 12.06 4.46
C ALA A 129 -12.58 13.33 3.65
N ILE A 130 -13.39 13.21 2.58
CA ILE A 130 -13.83 14.37 1.79
C ILE A 130 -14.79 15.23 2.60
N ALA A 131 -15.76 14.65 3.31
CA ALA A 131 -16.72 15.37 4.15
C ALA A 131 -16.05 16.13 5.30
N ALA A 132 -14.95 15.62 5.83
CA ALA A 132 -14.14 16.33 6.83
C ALA A 132 -13.43 17.57 6.26
N ALA A 133 -13.27 17.65 4.94
CA ALA A 133 -12.56 18.72 4.25
C ALA A 133 -13.45 19.64 3.42
N ARG A 134 -14.67 19.21 3.07
CA ARG A 134 -15.60 19.87 2.13
C ARG A 134 -17.04 19.66 2.58
N ALA A 135 -17.90 20.64 2.33
CA ALA A 135 -19.33 20.58 2.65
C ALA A 135 -20.20 20.98 1.45
N GLY A 136 -21.48 20.56 1.48
CA GLY A 136 -22.47 20.90 0.46
C GLY A 136 -22.00 20.61 -0.97
N ALA A 137 -22.17 21.55 -1.89
CA ALA A 137 -21.82 21.37 -3.30
C ALA A 137 -20.32 21.10 -3.55
N GLU A 138 -19.43 21.52 -2.65
CA GLU A 138 -18.00 21.21 -2.77
C GLU A 138 -17.70 19.74 -2.45
N PHE A 139 -18.46 19.13 -1.55
CA PHE A 139 -18.37 17.70 -1.27
C PHE A 139 -18.70 16.90 -2.54
N ASP A 140 -19.85 17.16 -3.15
CA ASP A 140 -20.29 16.47 -4.37
C ASP A 140 -19.30 16.64 -5.53
N ARG A 141 -18.80 17.87 -5.72
CA ARG A 141 -17.76 18.18 -6.71
C ARG A 141 -16.48 17.39 -6.46
N GLN A 142 -16.01 17.33 -5.21
CA GLN A 142 -14.79 16.60 -4.88
C GLN A 142 -14.96 15.08 -5.04
N VAL A 143 -16.12 14.52 -4.66
CA VAL A 143 -16.43 13.10 -4.87
C VAL A 143 -16.42 12.76 -6.36
N ALA A 144 -17.08 13.58 -7.18
CA ALA A 144 -17.11 13.39 -8.64
C ALA A 144 -15.71 13.50 -9.26
N PHE A 145 -14.94 14.52 -8.89
CA PHE A 145 -13.56 14.72 -9.35
C PHE A 145 -12.67 13.51 -8.98
N THR A 146 -12.69 13.12 -7.70
CA THR A 146 -11.85 12.02 -7.19
C THR A 146 -12.22 10.69 -7.84
N SER A 147 -13.51 10.43 -8.08
CA SER A 147 -13.94 9.20 -8.75
C SER A 147 -13.37 9.08 -10.17
N VAL A 148 -13.39 10.16 -10.96
CA VAL A 148 -12.79 10.16 -12.31
C VAL A 148 -11.26 10.10 -12.24
N HIS A 149 -10.64 10.82 -11.30
CA HIS A 149 -9.20 10.83 -11.06
C HIS A 149 -8.64 9.43 -10.80
N GLU A 150 -9.24 8.71 -9.84
CA GLU A 150 -8.75 7.39 -9.46
C GLU A 150 -8.97 6.35 -10.56
N VAL A 151 -10.08 6.43 -11.31
CA VAL A 151 -10.27 5.60 -12.51
C VAL A 151 -9.27 5.98 -13.62
N GLY A 152 -8.88 7.24 -13.74
CA GLY A 152 -7.77 7.65 -14.61
C GLY A 152 -6.46 6.93 -14.28
N HIS A 153 -6.13 6.77 -12.99
CA HIS A 153 -4.96 6.01 -12.55
C HIS A 153 -5.02 4.52 -12.91
N VAL A 154 -6.21 3.91 -12.91
CA VAL A 154 -6.42 2.53 -13.41
C VAL A 154 -5.91 2.39 -14.85
N PHE A 155 -6.13 3.41 -15.69
CA PHE A 155 -5.63 3.49 -17.08
C PHE A 155 -4.20 4.05 -17.21
N ASN A 156 -3.40 4.04 -16.13
CA ASN A 156 -2.00 4.52 -16.12
C ASN A 156 -1.83 6.03 -16.34
N LEU A 157 -2.88 6.84 -16.20
CA LEU A 157 -2.71 8.29 -16.21
C LEU A 157 -1.98 8.73 -14.94
N ILE A 158 -1.11 9.72 -15.11
CA ILE A 158 -0.27 10.25 -14.05
C ILE A 158 -0.76 11.64 -13.64
N HIS A 159 -0.33 12.08 -12.45
CA HIS A 159 -0.63 13.44 -12.05
C HIS A 159 -0.11 14.46 -13.05
N GLN A 160 -0.94 15.43 -13.37
CA GLN A 160 -0.64 16.56 -14.22
C GLN A 160 -0.75 17.84 -13.39
N THR A 161 0.32 18.62 -13.34
CA THR A 161 0.36 19.88 -12.58
C THR A 161 -0.11 21.08 -13.39
N SER A 162 -0.04 21.02 -14.73
CA SER A 162 -0.58 22.03 -15.63
C SER A 162 -0.85 21.46 -17.04
N PRO A 163 -1.96 21.83 -17.71
CA PRO A 163 -3.11 22.52 -17.14
C PRO A 163 -3.82 21.67 -16.08
N LEU A 164 -4.60 22.31 -15.21
CA LEU A 164 -5.44 21.61 -14.23
C LEU A 164 -6.50 20.78 -14.97
N THR A 165 -6.54 19.49 -14.70
CA THR A 165 -7.42 18.49 -15.33
C THR A 165 -7.90 17.52 -14.25
N PHE A 166 -8.68 16.51 -14.61
CA PHE A 166 -9.01 15.42 -13.68
C PHE A 166 -7.78 14.77 -13.07
N MET A 167 -6.62 14.80 -13.73
CA MET A 167 -5.38 14.24 -13.20
C MET A 167 -4.57 15.22 -12.33
N ALA A 168 -5.11 16.39 -11.97
CA ALA A 168 -4.46 17.24 -10.97
C ALA A 168 -4.63 16.67 -9.55
N SER A 169 -3.62 16.85 -8.69
CA SER A 169 -3.74 16.48 -7.27
C SER A 169 -4.70 17.44 -6.56
N SER A 170 -5.70 16.92 -5.84
CA SER A 170 -6.67 17.76 -5.12
C SER A 170 -6.01 18.86 -4.28
N LYS A 171 -6.57 20.07 -4.33
CA LYS A 171 -6.13 21.16 -3.46
C LYS A 171 -6.47 20.85 -2.00
N LYS A 172 -5.72 21.45 -1.08
CA LYS A 172 -5.96 21.28 0.37
C LYS A 172 -7.25 21.97 0.82
N ASP A 173 -7.52 23.15 0.28
CA ASP A 173 -8.44 24.15 0.82
C ASP A 173 -9.73 24.34 0.01
N ALA A 174 -9.74 24.04 -1.29
CA ALA A 174 -10.92 24.24 -2.14
C ALA A 174 -11.08 23.14 -3.19
N THR A 175 -12.24 23.11 -3.85
CA THR A 175 -12.40 22.37 -5.10
C THR A 175 -11.81 23.13 -6.29
N TYR A 176 -11.62 22.43 -7.42
CA TYR A 176 -11.30 23.11 -8.67
C TYR A 176 -12.55 23.74 -9.30
N GLY A 177 -12.37 24.86 -9.99
CA GLY A 177 -13.40 25.44 -10.84
C GLY A 177 -13.67 24.58 -12.08
N ASP A 178 -14.74 24.89 -12.81
CA ASP A 178 -15.30 24.06 -13.89
C ASP A 178 -14.28 23.75 -15.02
N GLY A 179 -13.28 24.62 -15.19
CA GLY A 179 -12.19 24.44 -16.15
C GLY A 179 -11.23 23.27 -15.85
N ALA A 180 -11.36 22.54 -14.75
CA ALA A 180 -10.51 21.38 -14.44
C ALA A 180 -11.16 20.00 -14.74
N TYR A 181 -12.45 19.95 -15.08
CA TYR A 181 -13.22 18.71 -15.20
C TYR A 181 -13.17 18.12 -16.61
N PHE A 182 -11.95 17.93 -17.12
CA PHE A 182 -11.69 17.37 -18.44
C PHE A 182 -10.38 16.58 -18.48
N PHE A 183 -10.17 15.83 -19.57
CA PHE A 183 -8.88 15.25 -19.93
C PHE A 183 -8.23 16.10 -21.02
N GLY A 184 -6.98 16.52 -20.80
CA GLY A 184 -6.23 17.32 -21.77
C GLY A 184 -5.73 16.48 -22.96
N PRO A 185 -5.25 17.11 -24.05
CA PRO A 185 -4.86 16.41 -25.28
C PRO A 185 -3.90 15.23 -25.07
N ASN A 186 -2.90 15.38 -24.20
CA ASN A 186 -1.95 14.31 -23.90
C ASN A 186 -2.62 13.11 -23.20
N GLN A 187 -3.56 13.38 -22.30
CA GLN A 187 -4.31 12.35 -21.58
C GLN A 187 -5.31 11.67 -22.52
N THR A 188 -5.91 12.42 -23.45
CA THR A 188 -6.77 11.85 -24.48
C THR A 188 -6.00 10.95 -25.44
N ASN A 189 -4.86 11.42 -25.95
CA ASN A 189 -3.95 10.62 -26.78
C ASN A 189 -3.47 9.35 -26.04
N TRP A 190 -3.24 9.46 -24.73
CA TRP A 190 -2.93 8.32 -23.89
C TRP A 190 -4.06 7.29 -23.89
N LEU A 191 -5.28 7.70 -23.53
CA LEU A 191 -6.45 6.82 -23.39
C LEU A 191 -6.90 6.20 -24.72
N MET A 192 -6.73 6.89 -25.85
CA MET A 192 -7.07 6.37 -27.19
C MET A 192 -6.27 5.11 -27.55
N ARG A 193 -5.10 4.89 -26.94
CA ARG A 193 -4.26 3.73 -27.20
C ARG A 193 -4.69 2.49 -26.39
N CYS A 194 -5.71 2.60 -25.52
CA CYS A 194 -6.17 1.51 -24.66
C CYS A 194 -6.53 0.21 -25.40
N ALA A 195 -7.01 0.28 -26.64
CA ALA A 195 -7.36 -0.91 -27.41
C ALA A 195 -6.14 -1.69 -27.94
N THR A 196 -4.96 -1.08 -27.99
CA THR A 196 -3.78 -1.64 -28.68
C THR A 196 -2.49 -1.57 -27.86
N ASP A 197 -2.46 -0.79 -26.79
CA ASP A 197 -1.29 -0.54 -25.95
C ASP A 197 -1.51 -1.10 -24.54
N VAL A 198 -0.78 -2.16 -24.21
CA VAL A 198 -0.82 -2.82 -22.90
C VAL A 198 -0.43 -1.87 -21.76
N ASP A 199 0.30 -0.78 -22.03
CA ASP A 199 0.64 0.19 -20.99
C ASP A 199 -0.55 1.01 -20.50
N VAL A 200 -1.57 1.14 -21.35
CA VAL A 200 -2.80 1.88 -21.06
C VAL A 200 -3.86 0.97 -20.47
N MET A 201 -3.89 -0.30 -20.88
CA MET A 201 -4.88 -1.28 -20.42
C MET A 201 -4.82 -1.43 -18.89
N PRO A 202 -5.98 -1.45 -18.19
CA PRO A 202 -6.05 -1.83 -16.79
C PRO A 202 -5.41 -3.20 -16.59
N GLY A 203 -4.38 -3.27 -15.75
CA GLY A 203 -3.65 -4.53 -15.58
C GLY A 203 -2.91 -5.00 -16.83
N GLY A 204 -2.54 -4.13 -17.78
CA GLY A 204 -1.69 -4.50 -18.92
C GLY A 204 -0.19 -4.28 -18.67
N SER A 205 0.19 -3.21 -17.96
CA SER A 205 1.57 -3.01 -17.49
C SER A 205 1.69 -2.40 -16.09
N ILE A 206 2.91 -2.37 -15.55
CA ILE A 206 3.20 -1.74 -14.26
C ILE A 206 2.92 -0.23 -14.36
N PHE A 207 2.35 0.35 -13.30
CA PHE A 207 2.12 1.80 -13.26
C PHE A 207 3.43 2.57 -13.52
N ARG A 208 3.47 3.33 -14.62
CA ARG A 208 4.64 4.10 -15.12
C ARG A 208 5.89 3.30 -15.53
N ASP A 209 5.82 2.01 -15.86
CA ASP A 209 6.97 1.32 -16.46
C ASP A 209 6.99 1.52 -17.98
N PHE A 210 7.33 2.74 -18.41
CA PHE A 210 7.60 3.07 -19.83
C PHE A 210 8.95 2.52 -20.28
N GLY A 211 9.17 1.23 -20.07
CA GLY A 211 10.49 0.64 -20.13
C GLY A 211 11.43 1.28 -19.11
N TYR A 212 11.95 0.48 -18.21
CA TYR A 212 13.28 0.76 -17.68
C TYR A 212 14.28 0.75 -18.85
N GLN A 213 14.36 1.84 -19.62
CA GLN A 213 15.61 2.26 -20.20
C GLN A 213 16.35 2.96 -19.07
N ASP A 214 17.41 2.33 -18.63
CA ASP A 214 18.48 2.91 -17.85
C ASP A 214 19.01 4.16 -18.59
N LYS A 215 18.32 5.29 -18.42
CA LYS A 215 18.71 6.60 -18.92
C LYS A 215 18.89 7.53 -17.74
N ARG A 216 19.72 7.04 -16.83
CA ARG A 216 20.78 7.74 -16.10
C ARG A 216 21.00 6.91 -14.84
N ALA A 217 22.07 6.11 -14.86
CA ALA A 217 23.00 6.05 -13.74
C ALA A 217 23.47 7.49 -13.44
N GLY A 218 22.57 8.30 -12.89
CA GLY A 218 22.96 9.50 -12.18
C GLY A 218 23.86 8.95 -11.08
N ARG A 219 25.16 9.25 -11.19
CA ARG A 219 26.16 8.94 -10.18
C ARG A 219 25.48 9.16 -8.83
N ALA A 220 25.37 8.10 -8.02
CA ALA A 220 24.96 8.24 -6.64
C ALA A 220 25.83 9.36 -6.07
N ALA A 221 25.22 10.49 -5.72
CA ALA A 221 25.97 11.52 -5.04
C ALA A 221 26.48 10.86 -3.76
N ALA A 222 27.79 10.92 -3.53
CA ALA A 222 28.35 10.60 -2.22
C ALA A 222 27.45 11.27 -1.18
N SER A 223 26.99 10.47 -0.21
CA SER A 223 26.05 10.86 0.83
C SER A 223 26.35 12.29 1.28
N GLY A 224 25.48 13.23 0.94
CA GLY A 224 25.51 14.55 1.56
C GLY A 224 25.24 14.40 3.06
N GLN A 225 24.93 15.51 3.73
CA GLN A 225 24.50 15.47 5.12
C GLN A 225 23.35 14.50 5.40
N LEU A 226 22.55 14.08 4.41
CA LEU A 226 21.40 13.19 4.56
C LEU A 226 21.72 11.78 4.04
N ALA A 227 21.53 10.77 4.90
CA ALA A 227 21.74 9.35 4.63
C ALA A 227 20.42 8.56 4.71
N LEU A 228 20.31 7.52 3.88
CA LEU A 228 19.25 6.53 3.89
C LEU A 228 19.88 5.18 4.20
N ASP A 229 19.40 4.48 5.22
CA ASP A 229 19.91 3.17 5.62
C ASP A 229 18.75 2.17 5.71
N VAL A 230 19.04 0.93 5.33
CA VAL A 230 18.12 -0.20 5.48
C VAL A 230 18.77 -1.37 6.18
N SER A 231 18.00 -2.05 7.02
CA SER A 231 18.41 -3.28 7.69
C SER A 231 17.21 -4.17 7.98
N THR A 232 17.46 -5.40 8.42
CA THR A 232 16.45 -6.35 8.88
C THR A 232 16.72 -6.75 10.32
N SER A 233 15.82 -7.52 10.93
CA SER A 233 16.01 -8.03 12.29
C SER A 233 16.94 -9.25 12.39
N SER A 234 17.14 -9.94 11.27
CA SER A 234 18.03 -11.09 11.09
C SER A 234 18.60 -11.01 9.68
N ASP A 235 19.68 -11.71 9.41
CA ASP A 235 20.20 -11.97 8.07
C ASP A 235 19.65 -13.29 7.50
N GLU A 236 19.18 -14.20 8.35
CA GLU A 236 18.61 -15.50 7.99
C GLU A 236 17.14 -15.60 8.38
N PHE A 237 16.30 -16.11 7.47
CA PHE A 237 14.86 -16.30 7.65
C PHE A 237 14.39 -17.62 7.04
N TRP A 238 13.38 -18.24 7.65
CA TRP A 238 12.70 -19.38 7.06
C TRP A 238 11.70 -18.93 5.98
N PRO A 239 11.32 -19.83 5.04
CA PRO A 239 10.29 -19.54 4.07
C PRO A 239 9.02 -19.01 4.73
N MET A 240 8.50 -17.91 4.18
CA MET A 240 7.27 -17.24 4.64
C MET A 240 7.35 -16.65 6.06
N GLU A 241 8.52 -16.65 6.71
CA GLU A 241 8.71 -15.98 7.99
C GLU A 241 8.49 -14.46 7.85
N PRO A 242 7.89 -13.78 8.85
CA PRO A 242 7.71 -12.33 8.80
C PRO A 242 9.06 -11.58 8.75
N ILE A 243 9.33 -10.92 7.63
CA ILE A 243 10.52 -10.09 7.41
C ILE A 243 10.13 -8.61 7.49
N MET A 244 10.76 -7.86 8.41
CA MET A 244 10.59 -6.42 8.55
C MET A 244 11.83 -5.69 8.04
N LEU A 245 11.66 -4.84 7.02
CA LEU A 245 12.69 -3.93 6.56
C LEU A 245 12.63 -2.64 7.39
N ASN A 246 13.74 -2.33 8.04
CA ASN A 246 13.92 -1.15 8.86
C ASN A 246 14.48 -0.06 7.97
N ILE A 247 13.79 1.07 7.89
CA ILE A 247 14.18 2.22 7.09
C ILE A 247 14.58 3.33 8.05
N ARG A 248 15.78 3.89 7.87
CA ARG A 248 16.27 5.04 8.63
C ARG A 248 16.73 6.14 7.68
N LEU A 249 16.21 7.34 7.87
CA LEU A 249 16.76 8.55 7.27
C LEU A 249 17.40 9.37 8.38
N SER A 250 18.67 9.73 8.21
CA SER A 250 19.44 10.44 9.22
C SER A 250 20.25 11.57 8.60
N VAL A 251 20.59 12.57 9.43
CA VAL A 251 21.44 13.67 9.02
C VAL A 251 22.75 13.65 9.83
N THR A 252 23.89 13.85 9.18
CA THR A 252 25.19 14.00 9.84
C THR A 252 25.45 15.47 10.18
N GLY A 253 25.90 15.73 11.40
CA GLY A 253 26.18 17.09 11.90
C GLY A 253 24.94 17.79 12.47
N THR A 254 25.05 19.10 12.75
CA THR A 254 24.00 19.89 13.41
C THR A 254 22.90 20.41 12.47
N SER A 255 22.95 20.03 11.19
CA SER A 255 22.04 20.54 10.17
C SER A 255 20.71 19.79 10.17
N LYS A 256 19.63 20.49 9.85
CA LYS A 256 18.30 19.92 9.60
C LYS A 256 18.11 19.67 8.11
N ALA A 257 17.44 18.59 7.74
CA ALA A 257 17.04 18.31 6.38
C ALA A 257 15.51 18.20 6.27
N VAL A 258 14.94 18.80 5.22
CA VAL A 258 13.53 18.64 4.88
C VAL A 258 13.42 17.70 3.70
N VAL A 259 12.66 16.62 3.86
CA VAL A 259 12.44 15.62 2.81
C VAL A 259 10.94 15.39 2.60
N PRO A 260 10.51 14.90 1.43
CA PRO A 260 9.11 14.52 1.22
C PRO A 260 8.66 13.46 2.23
N ALA A 261 7.45 13.59 2.76
CA ALA A 261 6.81 12.65 3.70
C ALA A 261 6.31 11.36 3.01
N GLU A 262 7.00 10.93 1.95
CA GLU A 262 6.58 9.87 1.01
C GLU A 262 7.52 8.66 1.09
N VAL A 263 7.97 8.34 2.31
CA VAL A 263 8.89 7.23 2.62
C VAL A 263 8.09 5.93 2.83
N ASP A 264 7.42 5.48 1.77
CA ASP A 264 6.66 4.22 1.70
C ASP A 264 6.58 3.73 0.25
N PRO A 265 6.74 2.41 -0.02
CA PRO A 265 6.72 1.86 -1.38
C PRO A 265 5.38 1.99 -2.12
N GLY A 266 4.32 2.42 -1.44
CA GLY A 266 3.08 2.84 -2.09
C GLY A 266 3.18 4.20 -2.77
N TYR A 267 4.15 5.05 -2.41
CA TYR A 267 4.47 6.27 -3.14
C TYR A 267 5.50 6.00 -4.25
N LYS A 268 5.53 6.88 -5.26
CA LYS A 268 6.54 6.79 -6.34
C LYS A 268 7.96 7.12 -5.87
N ARG A 269 8.10 8.03 -4.89
CA ARG A 269 9.41 8.56 -4.49
C ARG A 269 10.27 7.55 -3.76
N PHE A 270 9.67 6.59 -3.08
CA PHE A 270 10.38 5.59 -2.30
C PHE A 270 10.25 4.22 -2.96
N ARG A 271 11.39 3.63 -3.34
CA ARG A 271 11.46 2.34 -4.01
C ARG A 271 12.24 1.36 -3.14
N VAL A 272 11.79 0.11 -3.11
CA VAL A 272 12.57 -1.00 -2.54
C VAL A 272 12.88 -1.95 -3.68
N MET A 273 14.15 -2.20 -3.90
CA MET A 273 14.66 -3.07 -4.95
C MET A 273 15.12 -4.39 -4.32
N ILE A 274 14.86 -5.49 -5.01
CA ILE A 274 15.20 -6.84 -4.59
C ILE A 274 15.95 -7.50 -5.73
N ARG A 275 17.14 -8.01 -5.43
CA ARG A 275 17.85 -8.98 -6.27
C ARG A 275 17.57 -10.37 -5.73
N ASP A 276 17.00 -11.23 -6.56
CA ASP A 276 16.73 -12.64 -6.25
C ASP A 276 18.02 -13.48 -6.36
N PRO A 277 18.03 -14.73 -5.84
CA PRO A 277 19.22 -15.59 -5.84
C PRO A 277 19.72 -15.96 -7.23
N ASP A 278 18.85 -15.89 -8.25
CA ASP A 278 19.21 -16.09 -9.66
C ASP A 278 19.91 -14.87 -10.30
N GLY A 279 20.07 -13.78 -9.53
CA GLY A 279 20.68 -12.53 -9.95
C GLY A 279 19.70 -11.55 -10.61
N SER A 280 18.45 -11.93 -10.85
CA SER A 280 17.43 -11.04 -11.40
C SER A 280 17.09 -9.93 -10.42
N VAL A 281 16.88 -8.71 -10.94
CA VAL A 281 16.55 -7.53 -10.13
C VAL A 281 15.13 -7.09 -10.42
N ARG A 282 14.35 -6.88 -9.37
CA ARG A 282 12.96 -6.43 -9.46
C ARG A 282 12.62 -5.39 -8.40
N LEU A 283 11.62 -4.57 -8.70
CA LEU A 283 11.01 -3.66 -7.75
C LEU A 283 10.04 -4.43 -6.84
N TYR A 284 10.12 -4.19 -5.52
CA TYR A 284 9.10 -4.61 -4.57
C TYR A 284 7.76 -3.95 -4.90
N ARG A 285 6.69 -4.74 -4.98
CA ARG A 285 5.38 -4.26 -5.42
C ARG A 285 4.47 -4.04 -4.23
N SER A 286 4.36 -2.80 -3.75
CA SER A 286 3.36 -2.46 -2.74
C SER A 286 1.95 -2.77 -3.28
N PRO A 287 1.07 -3.45 -2.50
CA PRO A 287 -0.34 -3.64 -2.83
C PRO A 287 -1.18 -2.35 -2.69
N LEU A 288 -0.56 -1.27 -2.20
CA LEU A 288 -1.18 0.03 -1.98
C LEU A 288 -0.48 1.07 -2.85
N ARG A 289 -1.22 1.97 -3.48
CA ARG A 289 -0.66 3.09 -4.28
C ARG A 289 -1.23 4.42 -3.84
N PHE A 290 -0.38 5.24 -3.23
CA PHE A 290 -0.76 6.53 -2.68
C PHE A 290 -0.55 7.67 -3.68
N CYS A 291 -1.50 8.61 -3.70
CA CYS A 291 -1.32 9.89 -4.36
C CYS A 291 -0.39 10.79 -3.54
N SER A 292 0.54 11.48 -4.21
CA SER A 292 1.44 12.44 -3.57
C SER A 292 0.63 13.53 -2.86
N GLN A 293 0.92 13.79 -1.59
CA GLN A 293 0.27 14.83 -0.80
C GLN A 293 1.09 16.12 -0.68
N GLY A 294 2.32 16.13 -1.22
CA GLY A 294 3.23 17.28 -1.12
C GLY A 294 3.58 17.66 0.33
N ALA A 295 3.43 16.72 1.27
CA ALA A 295 3.84 16.90 2.65
C ALA A 295 5.35 16.65 2.79
N SER A 296 5.96 17.29 3.79
CA SER A 296 7.38 17.13 4.10
C SER A 296 7.57 16.78 5.57
N ILE A 297 8.67 16.08 5.87
CA ILE A 297 9.15 15.80 7.22
C ILE A 297 10.50 16.50 7.41
N GLU A 298 10.72 17.02 8.61
CA GLU A 298 12.00 17.55 9.05
C GLU A 298 12.78 16.43 9.77
N ILE A 299 14.09 16.34 9.48
CA ILE A 299 15.00 15.34 10.03
C ILE A 299 16.21 16.06 10.62
N SER A 300 16.63 15.69 11.83
CA SER A 300 17.88 16.15 12.45
C SER A 300 18.71 14.97 12.95
N ALA A 301 19.92 15.23 13.46
CA ALA A 301 20.74 14.20 14.08
C ALA A 301 20.08 13.59 15.34
N GLU A 302 19.37 14.42 16.11
CA GLU A 302 18.66 14.04 17.33
C GLU A 302 17.29 13.42 17.03
N SER A 303 16.71 13.74 15.87
CA SER A 303 15.40 13.23 15.43
C SER A 303 15.50 12.61 14.03
N PRO A 304 16.10 11.41 13.91
CA PRO A 304 16.10 10.67 12.66
C PRO A 304 14.70 10.15 12.36
N PHE A 305 14.34 10.06 11.08
CA PHE A 305 13.12 9.38 10.68
C PHE A 305 13.36 7.87 10.62
N VAL A 306 12.50 7.09 11.28
CA VAL A 306 12.56 5.62 11.26
C VAL A 306 11.20 5.00 10.96
N ARG A 307 11.19 3.95 10.14
CA ARG A 307 9.98 3.21 9.76
C ARG A 307 10.26 1.72 9.60
N ASP A 308 9.36 0.89 10.13
CA ASP A 308 9.34 -0.54 9.82
C ASP A 308 8.37 -0.80 8.66
N LEU A 309 8.86 -1.49 7.64
CA LEU A 309 8.12 -1.89 6.45
C LEU A 309 8.02 -3.43 6.41
N PRO A 310 6.82 -4.02 6.49
CA PRO A 310 6.63 -5.44 6.21
C PRO A 310 7.09 -5.76 4.79
N LEU A 311 8.04 -6.68 4.64
CA LEU A 311 8.62 -7.06 3.35
C LEU A 311 8.34 -8.53 2.99
N PHE A 312 7.59 -9.29 3.78
CA PHE A 312 7.31 -10.70 3.49
C PHE A 312 6.15 -10.95 2.51
N GLY A 313 5.24 -9.97 2.34
CA GLY A 313 4.17 -10.00 1.33
C GLY A 313 4.27 -8.82 0.37
N GLN A 314 3.74 -8.97 -0.84
CA GLN A 314 3.65 -7.93 -1.85
C GLN A 314 2.36 -8.09 -2.68
N ALA A 315 2.11 -7.16 -3.61
CA ALA A 315 1.06 -7.31 -4.60
C ALA A 315 1.22 -8.64 -5.37
N GLY A 316 0.20 -9.50 -5.31
CA GLY A 316 0.18 -10.78 -6.01
C GLY A 316 0.88 -11.96 -5.30
N GLY A 317 1.28 -11.83 -4.03
CA GLY A 317 1.77 -12.97 -3.25
C GLY A 317 2.95 -12.66 -2.33
N TYR A 318 3.67 -13.70 -1.93
CA TYR A 318 4.87 -13.57 -1.10
C TYR A 318 5.98 -12.82 -1.83
N THR A 319 6.71 -12.00 -1.09
CA THR A 319 7.83 -11.22 -1.64
C THR A 319 9.01 -12.09 -2.01
N PHE A 320 9.39 -13.02 -1.13
CA PHE A 320 10.53 -13.91 -1.33
C PHE A 320 10.01 -15.30 -1.71
N LYS A 321 10.14 -15.65 -2.99
CA LYS A 321 9.57 -16.88 -3.55
C LYS A 321 10.58 -18.02 -3.66
N ALA A 322 11.86 -17.69 -3.70
CA ALA A 322 12.94 -18.66 -3.78
C ALA A 322 13.69 -18.74 -2.45
N ALA A 323 14.29 -19.88 -2.17
CA ALA A 323 15.32 -19.99 -1.15
C ALA A 323 16.65 -19.48 -1.71
N GLY A 324 17.52 -18.95 -0.84
CA GLY A 324 18.84 -18.42 -1.15
C GLY A 324 19.04 -16.99 -0.71
N LEU A 325 20.21 -16.45 -1.05
CA LEU A 325 20.62 -15.09 -0.72
C LEU A 325 19.92 -14.07 -1.62
N HIS A 326 19.15 -13.19 -1.02
CA HIS A 326 18.57 -12.03 -1.67
C HIS A 326 19.30 -10.77 -1.22
N GLN A 327 19.35 -9.77 -2.10
CA GLN A 327 19.91 -8.46 -1.76
C GLN A 327 18.81 -7.40 -1.89
N VAL A 328 18.65 -6.59 -0.85
CA VAL A 328 17.61 -5.56 -0.77
C VAL A 328 18.23 -4.19 -0.55
N TRP A 329 17.79 -3.20 -1.30
CA TRP A 329 18.14 -1.80 -1.06
C TRP A 329 16.94 -0.89 -1.31
N ALA A 330 16.96 0.29 -0.71
CA ALA A 330 15.96 1.32 -0.90
C ALA A 330 16.52 2.53 -1.64
N GLU A 331 15.63 3.24 -2.31
CA GLU A 331 15.93 4.48 -3.02
C GLU A 331 14.86 5.52 -2.70
N LEU A 332 15.28 6.76 -2.43
CA LEU A 332 14.38 7.89 -2.16
C LEU A 332 14.70 9.07 -3.08
N ASP A 333 13.72 9.48 -3.87
CA ASP A 333 13.78 10.71 -4.67
C ASP A 333 13.35 11.93 -3.85
N VAL A 334 14.34 12.71 -3.38
CA VAL A 334 14.14 13.85 -2.47
C VAL A 334 13.58 15.07 -3.21
N THR A 335 14.09 15.38 -4.40
CA THR A 335 13.78 16.65 -5.11
C THR A 335 13.47 16.49 -6.61
N GLY A 336 13.34 15.26 -7.11
CA GLY A 336 13.29 14.95 -8.55
C GLY A 336 14.67 14.94 -9.22
N ARG A 337 15.71 15.44 -8.53
CA ARG A 337 17.09 15.55 -9.02
C ARG A 337 18.12 14.91 -8.09
N LYS A 338 17.76 14.70 -6.81
CA LYS A 338 18.60 14.05 -5.80
C LYS A 338 17.97 12.73 -5.40
N LEU A 339 18.59 11.64 -5.84
CA LEU A 339 18.25 10.27 -5.44
C LEU A 339 19.18 9.84 -4.30
N LEU A 340 18.62 9.51 -3.15
CA LEU A 340 19.34 8.80 -2.10
C LEU A 340 19.21 7.30 -2.35
N ARG A 341 20.31 6.57 -2.17
CA ARG A 341 20.33 5.11 -2.21
C ARG A 341 20.87 4.60 -0.88
N SER A 342 20.24 3.56 -0.35
CA SER A 342 20.70 2.93 0.88
C SER A 342 21.92 2.05 0.69
N ASN A 343 22.47 1.58 1.80
CA ASN A 343 23.27 0.35 1.82
C ASN A 343 22.46 -0.83 1.24
N VAL A 344 23.18 -1.91 0.90
CA VAL A 344 22.58 -3.19 0.53
C VAL A 344 22.43 -4.02 1.80
N CYS A 345 21.24 -4.53 2.05
CA CYS A 345 20.93 -5.47 3.11
C CYS A 345 20.80 -6.87 2.51
N GLU A 346 21.48 -7.85 3.09
CA GLU A 346 21.42 -9.25 2.66
C GLU A 346 20.36 -10.00 3.46
N ILE A 347 19.58 -10.84 2.77
CA ILE A 347 18.49 -11.62 3.34
C ILE A 347 18.61 -13.04 2.80
N ASN A 348 19.07 -13.97 3.62
CA ASN A 348 19.15 -15.38 3.31
C ASN A 348 17.84 -16.08 3.66
N VAL A 349 17.09 -16.50 2.64
CA VAL A 349 15.87 -17.31 2.83
C VAL A 349 16.25 -18.77 2.79
N LEU A 350 16.07 -19.47 3.90
CA LEU A 350 16.41 -20.88 4.03
C LEU A 350 15.56 -21.77 3.12
N PRO A 351 16.04 -22.97 2.75
CA PRO A 351 15.22 -23.97 2.08
C PRO A 351 14.05 -24.43 2.96
N GLU A 352 13.04 -25.02 2.32
CA GLU A 352 11.91 -25.59 3.05
C GLU A 352 12.32 -26.63 4.09
N PHE A 353 11.54 -26.71 5.17
CA PHE A 353 11.74 -27.72 6.18
C PHE A 353 11.60 -29.12 5.60
N ARG A 354 12.62 -29.96 5.79
CA ARG A 354 12.49 -31.41 5.55
C ARG A 354 11.38 -32.03 6.38
N ARG A 355 11.19 -31.55 7.61
CA ARG A 355 10.06 -31.87 8.50
C ARG A 355 9.55 -30.58 9.12
N ARG A 356 8.33 -30.16 8.79
CA ARG A 356 7.76 -28.90 9.28
C ARG A 356 7.60 -28.91 10.81
N PRO A 357 8.30 -28.04 11.55
CA PRO A 357 8.07 -27.89 12.98
C PRO A 357 6.73 -27.19 13.22
N LYS A 358 6.09 -27.42 14.37
CA LYS A 358 4.78 -26.81 14.70
C LYS A 358 4.79 -25.28 14.62
N TRP A 359 5.92 -24.64 14.95
CA TRP A 359 6.02 -23.19 14.89
C TRP A 359 6.05 -22.64 13.46
N ALA A 360 6.34 -23.47 12.44
CA ALA A 360 6.29 -23.04 11.04
C ALA A 360 4.88 -22.60 10.59
N GLU A 361 3.84 -22.92 11.36
CA GLU A 361 2.48 -22.41 11.13
C GLU A 361 2.39 -20.88 11.20
N ILE A 362 3.29 -20.17 11.89
CA ILE A 362 3.40 -18.69 11.83
C ILE A 362 3.57 -18.23 10.38
N ALA A 363 4.28 -19.04 9.60
CA ALA A 363 4.62 -18.78 8.21
C ALA A 363 3.50 -19.23 7.25
N SER A 364 2.34 -19.70 7.75
CA SER A 364 1.23 -20.06 6.88
C SER A 364 0.71 -18.85 6.10
N PRO A 365 0.14 -19.06 4.90
CA PRO A 365 -0.40 -17.96 4.09
C PRO A 365 -1.45 -17.11 4.79
N SER A 366 -2.36 -17.74 5.54
CA SER A 366 -3.36 -17.02 6.34
C SER A 366 -2.72 -16.11 7.39
N ASN A 367 -1.74 -16.63 8.15
CA ASN A 367 -1.05 -15.87 9.18
C ASN A 367 -0.17 -14.76 8.61
N ALA A 368 0.54 -15.04 7.52
CA ALA A 368 1.26 -14.01 6.78
C ALA A 368 0.30 -12.90 6.34
N ARG A 369 -0.90 -13.22 5.83
CA ARG A 369 -1.86 -12.20 5.40
C ARG A 369 -2.31 -11.31 6.57
N THR A 370 -2.63 -11.92 7.69
CA THR A 370 -2.99 -11.23 8.95
C THR A 370 -1.89 -10.29 9.42
N LEU A 371 -0.64 -10.75 9.45
CA LEU A 371 0.52 -9.96 9.89
C LEU A 371 0.86 -8.83 8.91
N PHE A 372 0.76 -9.11 7.60
CA PHE A 372 1.09 -8.14 6.55
C PHE A 372 0.15 -6.95 6.59
N TYR A 373 -1.16 -7.21 6.63
CA TYR A 373 -2.17 -6.15 6.72
C TYR A 373 -2.38 -5.61 8.13
N ARG A 374 -1.78 -6.23 9.14
CA ARG A 374 -1.99 -5.92 10.55
C ARG A 374 -3.48 -5.93 10.92
N ALA A 375 -4.24 -6.82 10.30
CA ALA A 375 -5.68 -6.87 10.39
C ALA A 375 -6.08 -8.20 11.03
N GLY A 376 -6.68 -8.13 12.23
CA GLY A 376 -7.11 -9.29 13.00
C GLY A 376 -7.65 -8.93 14.38
N GLY A 377 -8.28 -9.91 15.02
CA GLY A 377 -8.71 -9.95 16.41
C GLY A 377 -7.65 -10.55 17.34
N ILE A 378 -7.87 -10.38 18.65
CA ILE A 378 -6.98 -10.90 19.70
C ILE A 378 -6.80 -12.43 19.57
N ASP A 379 -7.85 -13.16 19.20
CA ASP A 379 -7.81 -14.62 19.12
C ASP A 379 -6.91 -15.10 17.97
N GLU A 380 -6.97 -14.43 16.82
CA GLU A 380 -6.10 -14.71 15.66
C GLU A 380 -4.64 -14.39 15.99
N PHE A 381 -4.38 -13.23 16.60
CA PHE A 381 -3.03 -12.89 17.07
C PHE A 381 -2.53 -13.89 18.12
N SER A 382 -3.39 -14.31 19.05
CA SER A 382 -3.04 -15.30 20.09
C SER A 382 -2.69 -16.66 19.49
N SER A 383 -3.38 -17.09 18.43
CA SER A 383 -3.07 -18.32 17.69
C SER A 383 -1.68 -18.26 17.03
N ILE A 384 -1.35 -17.12 16.39
CA ILE A 384 -0.02 -16.88 15.81
C ILE A 384 1.06 -16.94 16.91
N LEU A 385 0.83 -16.25 18.03
CA LEU A 385 1.78 -16.24 19.14
C LEU A 385 1.91 -17.61 19.82
N HIS A 386 0.86 -18.42 19.85
CA HIS A 386 0.92 -19.80 20.33
C HIS A 386 1.87 -20.64 19.46
N SER A 387 1.76 -20.51 18.14
CA SER A 387 2.66 -21.16 17.18
C SER A 387 4.11 -20.68 17.37
N ALA A 388 4.31 -19.39 17.66
CA ALA A 388 5.63 -18.78 17.89
C ALA A 388 6.36 -19.22 19.16
N ARG A 389 5.70 -19.91 20.10
CA ARG A 389 6.29 -20.26 21.40
C ARG A 389 7.58 -21.07 21.30
N LEU A 390 7.64 -21.97 20.32
CA LEU A 390 8.77 -22.88 20.09
C LEU A 390 9.69 -22.43 18.95
N ALA A 391 9.47 -21.23 18.40
CA ALA A 391 10.33 -20.68 17.37
C ALA A 391 11.67 -20.18 17.96
N ARG A 392 12.63 -19.85 17.09
CA ARG A 392 13.88 -19.19 17.51
C ARG A 392 13.58 -17.87 18.23
N PRO A 393 14.43 -17.40 19.16
CA PRO A 393 14.17 -16.18 19.94
C PRO A 393 13.79 -14.97 19.08
N MET A 394 14.51 -14.73 17.98
CA MET A 394 14.22 -13.63 17.06
C MET A 394 12.84 -13.75 16.41
N THR A 395 12.50 -14.92 15.84
CA THR A 395 11.18 -15.19 15.25
C THR A 395 10.05 -14.95 16.26
N ARG A 396 10.25 -15.41 17.50
CA ARG A 396 9.29 -15.23 18.58
C ARG A 396 9.14 -13.76 18.97
N ALA A 397 10.24 -13.04 19.12
CA ALA A 397 10.23 -11.61 19.40
C ALA A 397 9.53 -10.82 18.28
N MET A 398 9.83 -11.15 17.02
CA MET A 398 9.20 -10.50 15.87
C MET A 398 7.69 -10.78 15.81
N ALA A 399 7.25 -12.01 16.07
CA ALA A 399 5.83 -12.34 16.14
C ALA A 399 5.13 -11.53 17.25
N LEU A 400 5.72 -11.45 18.45
CA LEU A 400 5.22 -10.62 19.54
C LEU A 400 5.13 -9.15 19.14
N TYR A 401 6.21 -8.60 18.58
CA TYR A 401 6.29 -7.21 18.13
C TYR A 401 5.20 -6.89 17.09
N VAL A 402 5.11 -7.66 16.01
CA VAL A 402 4.19 -7.38 14.90
C VAL A 402 2.74 -7.56 15.34
N CYS A 403 2.40 -8.63 16.06
CA CYS A 403 1.04 -8.84 16.56
C CYS A 403 0.60 -7.73 17.53
N SER A 404 1.46 -7.33 18.48
CA SER A 404 1.11 -6.24 19.41
C SER A 404 0.97 -4.91 18.69
N ARG A 405 1.86 -4.59 17.75
CA ARG A 405 1.74 -3.37 16.94
C ARG A 405 0.49 -3.38 16.06
N ALA A 406 0.05 -4.55 15.59
CA ALA A 406 -1.21 -4.70 14.86
C ALA A 406 -2.41 -4.48 15.76
N ALA A 407 -2.39 -5.04 16.98
CA ALA A 407 -3.44 -4.86 17.98
C ALA A 407 -3.62 -3.37 18.37
N LEU A 408 -2.53 -2.60 18.38
CA LEU A 408 -2.50 -1.15 18.66
C LEU A 408 -2.80 -0.26 17.45
N SER A 409 -3.00 -0.82 16.25
CA SER A 409 -3.25 -0.01 15.06
C SER A 409 -4.59 0.76 15.19
N ALA A 410 -4.62 1.98 14.65
CA ALA A 410 -5.60 3.02 14.97
C ALA A 410 -7.07 2.59 14.79
N GLY A 411 -7.95 2.96 15.73
CA GLY A 411 -9.40 2.78 15.60
C GLY A 411 -10.07 1.90 16.65
N CYS A 412 -9.30 1.22 17.50
CA CYS A 412 -9.83 0.51 18.66
C CYS A 412 -9.31 1.15 19.95
N ILE A 413 -10.08 2.06 20.54
CA ILE A 413 -9.97 2.37 21.99
C ILE A 413 -10.60 1.19 22.73
N ASP A 414 -9.95 0.03 22.65
CA ASP A 414 -10.38 -1.20 23.28
C ASP A 414 -9.37 -1.52 24.38
N ARG A 415 -9.81 -1.31 25.63
CA ARG A 415 -9.01 -1.57 26.82
C ARG A 415 -8.43 -2.99 26.81
N ARG A 416 -9.19 -3.98 26.33
CA ARG A 416 -8.74 -5.37 26.24
C ARG A 416 -7.59 -5.54 25.25
N ARG A 417 -7.66 -4.88 24.08
CA ARG A 417 -6.57 -4.88 23.10
C ARG A 417 -5.33 -4.18 23.63
N ASN A 418 -5.49 -3.04 24.30
CA ASN A 418 -4.39 -2.29 24.89
C ASN A 418 -3.68 -3.11 25.98
N GLU A 419 -4.43 -3.74 26.87
CA GLU A 419 -3.89 -4.63 27.91
C GLU A 419 -3.16 -5.83 27.30
N TRP A 420 -3.77 -6.48 26.31
CA TRP A 420 -3.15 -7.60 25.60
C TRP A 420 -1.85 -7.19 24.90
N ALA A 421 -1.85 -6.06 24.19
CA ALA A 421 -0.68 -5.56 23.48
C ALA A 421 0.44 -5.16 24.46
N ARG A 422 0.08 -4.57 25.61
CA ARG A 422 1.03 -4.21 26.68
C ARG A 422 1.76 -5.45 27.19
N GLU A 423 1.03 -6.50 27.57
CA GLU A 423 1.62 -7.76 28.05
C GLU A 423 2.60 -8.35 27.02
N HIS A 424 2.19 -8.40 25.76
CA HIS A 424 2.98 -9.05 24.72
C HIS A 424 4.16 -8.19 24.22
N LEU A 425 4.06 -6.86 24.27
CA LEU A 425 5.21 -5.97 24.06
C LEU A 425 6.24 -6.11 25.19
N GLN A 426 5.81 -6.21 26.45
CA GLN A 426 6.74 -6.44 27.55
C GLN A 426 7.49 -7.76 27.36
N ARG A 427 6.75 -8.85 27.09
CA ARG A 427 7.35 -10.17 26.78
C ARG A 427 8.27 -10.15 25.56
N CYS A 428 8.05 -9.24 24.62
CA CYS A 428 8.93 -9.04 23.47
C CYS A 428 10.26 -8.40 23.89
N LEU A 429 10.20 -7.34 24.72
CA LEU A 429 11.37 -6.67 25.26
C LEU A 429 12.19 -7.59 26.18
N ASP A 430 11.51 -8.42 26.98
CA ASP A 430 12.14 -9.37 27.90
C ASP A 430 13.00 -10.42 27.17
N LEU A 431 12.74 -10.68 25.88
CA LEU A 431 13.59 -11.57 25.07
C LEU A 431 14.94 -10.94 24.74
N ALA A 432 15.07 -9.60 24.80
CA ALA A 432 16.31 -8.85 24.57
C ALA A 432 17.04 -9.19 23.25
N VAL A 433 16.28 -9.59 22.21
CA VAL A 433 16.83 -9.92 20.88
C VAL A 433 16.40 -8.94 19.80
N LEU A 434 15.51 -7.99 20.07
CA LEU A 434 15.10 -7.02 19.05
C LEU A 434 16.27 -6.08 18.68
N PRO A 435 16.40 -5.70 17.41
CA PRO A 435 17.26 -4.61 16.99
C PRO A 435 16.93 -3.30 17.75
N PRO A 436 17.93 -2.42 18.00
CA PRO A 436 17.76 -1.24 18.84
C PRO A 436 16.59 -0.32 18.48
N HIS A 437 16.31 -0.10 17.20
CA HIS A 437 15.20 0.78 16.79
C HIS A 437 13.82 0.12 17.00
N GLN A 438 13.71 -1.20 16.82
CA GLN A 438 12.50 -1.97 17.11
C GLN A 438 12.25 -2.04 18.62
N GLN A 439 13.32 -2.21 19.40
CA GLN A 439 13.26 -2.11 20.85
C GLN A 439 12.74 -0.74 21.29
N SER A 440 13.36 0.36 20.82
CA SER A 440 12.92 1.73 21.12
C SER A 440 11.47 1.96 20.71
N ARG A 441 11.02 1.43 19.57
CA ARG A 441 9.62 1.51 19.14
C ARG A 441 8.66 0.70 20.00
N ALA A 442 9.07 -0.47 20.47
CA ALA A 442 8.28 -1.27 21.41
C ALA A 442 8.12 -0.54 22.74
N GLU A 443 9.20 0.05 23.27
CA GLU A 443 9.19 0.89 24.48
C GLU A 443 8.29 2.13 24.32
N GLN A 444 8.41 2.85 23.20
CA GLN A 444 7.52 3.98 22.88
C GLN A 444 6.05 3.55 22.80
N SER A 445 5.77 2.38 22.20
CA SER A 445 4.41 1.85 22.13
C SER A 445 3.87 1.52 23.52
N LEU A 446 4.69 0.93 24.39
CA LEU A 446 4.32 0.68 25.79
C LEU A 446 4.04 1.96 26.57
N ALA A 447 4.89 2.98 26.42
CA ALA A 447 4.71 4.27 27.08
C ALA A 447 3.37 4.93 26.70
N LEU A 448 3.01 4.89 25.41
CA LEU A 448 1.74 5.42 24.92
C LEU A 448 0.52 4.71 25.53
N ILE A 449 0.58 3.39 25.71
CA ILE A 449 -0.50 2.59 26.31
C ILE A 449 -0.63 2.82 27.82
N SER A 450 0.46 3.21 28.49
CA SER A 450 0.45 3.52 29.92
C SER A 450 -0.03 4.95 30.21
N SER A 451 0.08 5.85 29.23
CA SER A 451 -0.39 7.24 29.32
C SER A 451 -1.85 7.44 28.89
N ALA A 452 -2.47 6.44 28.26
CA ALA A 452 -3.84 6.43 27.77
C ALA A 452 -4.73 5.59 28.70
#